data_AF-A0AA43CG45-F1
#
_entry.id   AF-A0AA43CG45-F1
#
_cell.length_a   1.000
_cell.length_b   1.000
_cell.length_c   1.000
_cell.angle_alpha   90.00
_cell.angle_beta   90.00
_cell.angle_gamma   90.00
#
_symmetry.space_group_name_H-M   'P 1'
#
loop_
_entity.id
_entity.type
_entity.pdbx_description
1 polymer ?
#
loop_
_entity_poly.entity_id
_entity_poly.type
_entity_poly.pdbx_seq_one_letter_code
_entity_poly.pdbx_strand_id
1 'polypeptide(L)'
;CTVMTLQMYARRKGWPLESVEVHTSYGKTHAQDCEACESDSAKIDTFHRAIKFEGTLDVKQRARMLQIADKCPVHRTLHNEVQVVTKEL
;
A
#
# COMPACT_ATOMS: atom_id res chain seq x y z
N CYS A 1 4.26 -4.55 -6.14
CA CYS A 1 3.31 -3.86 -7.05
C CYS A 1 3.46 -2.34 -7.02
N THR A 2 3.41 -1.71 -5.83
CA THR A 2 3.30 -0.25 -5.68
C THR A 2 4.46 0.50 -6.32
N VAL A 3 5.70 0.04 -6.10
CA VAL A 3 6.90 0.59 -6.76
C VAL A 3 6.75 0.62 -8.27
N MET A 4 6.38 -0.51 -8.88
CA MET A 4 6.19 -0.62 -10.34
C MET A 4 5.10 0.33 -10.84
N THR A 5 3.95 0.37 -10.15
CA THR A 5 2.84 1.27 -10.52
C THR A 5 3.27 2.73 -10.50
N LEU A 6 4.02 3.14 -9.47
CA LEU A 6 4.51 4.50 -9.32
C LEU A 6 5.55 4.87 -10.38
N GLN A 7 6.53 4.00 -10.63
CA GLN A 7 7.53 4.20 -11.68
C GLN A 7 6.87 4.29 -13.07
N MET A 8 5.93 3.39 -13.38
CA MET A 8 5.20 3.43 -14.66
C MET A 8 4.40 4.73 -14.82
N TYR A 9 3.70 5.16 -13.76
CA TYR A 9 2.91 6.39 -13.80
C TYR A 9 3.79 7.63 -14.02
N ALA A 10 4.89 7.75 -13.27
CA ALA A 10 5.82 8.86 -13.40
C ALA A 10 6.46 8.93 -14.80
N ARG A 11 6.90 7.77 -15.33
CA ARG A 11 7.42 7.68 -16.71
C ARG A 11 6.40 8.14 -17.74
N ARG A 12 5.15 7.67 -17.64
CA ARG A 12 4.06 8.08 -18.56
C ARG A 12 3.77 9.58 -18.50
N LYS A 13 4.01 10.23 -17.36
CA LYS A 13 3.80 11.67 -17.17
C LYS A 13 5.05 12.51 -17.42
N GLY A 14 6.20 11.89 -17.70
CA GLY A 14 7.47 12.58 -17.86
C GLY A 14 7.95 13.27 -16.57
N TRP A 15 7.58 12.74 -15.40
CA TRP A 15 7.96 13.32 -14.11
C TRP A 15 9.37 12.92 -13.72
N PRO A 16 10.16 13.82 -13.08
CA PRO A 16 11.55 13.58 -12.73
C PRO A 16 11.67 12.74 -11.43
N LEU A 17 11.10 11.54 -11.47
CA LEU A 17 11.23 10.55 -10.41
C LEU A 17 12.43 9.66 -10.69
N GLU A 18 13.42 9.70 -9.81
CA GLU A 18 14.66 8.94 -9.94
C GLU A 18 14.52 7.55 -9.32
N SER A 19 14.01 7.49 -8.09
CA SER A 19 13.86 6.25 -7.34
C SER A 19 12.61 6.25 -6.45
N VAL A 20 12.10 5.06 -6.16
CA VAL A 20 11.01 4.84 -5.22
C VAL A 20 11.37 3.67 -4.33
N GLU A 21 11.28 3.90 -3.03
CA GLU A 21 11.43 2.86 -2.02
C GLU A 21 10.11 2.70 -1.27
N VAL A 22 9.72 1.45 -1.01
CA VAL A 22 8.50 1.12 -0.29
C VAL A 22 8.84 0.11 0.79
N HIS A 23 8.68 0.51 2.05
CA HIS A 23 8.71 -0.41 3.18
C HIS A 23 7.29 -0.81 3.54
N THR A 24 7.07 -2.11 3.71
CA THR A 24 5.78 -2.64 4.16
C THR A 24 6.01 -3.49 5.40
N SER A 25 5.24 -3.24 6.45
CA SER A 25 5.18 -4.08 7.64
C SER A 25 3.75 -4.55 7.86
N TYR A 26 3.61 -5.64 8.59
CA TYR A 26 2.33 -6.26 8.91
C TYR A 26 2.25 -6.48 10.42
N GLY A 27 1.06 -6.29 10.97
CA GLY A 27 0.77 -6.53 12.37
C GLY A 27 -0.73 -6.59 12.63
N LYS A 28 -1.08 -6.78 13.89
CA LYS A 28 -2.46 -6.83 14.38
C LYS A 28 -2.74 -5.58 15.20
N THR A 29 -3.78 -4.83 14.86
CA THR A 29 -4.16 -3.60 15.57
C THR A 29 -5.54 -3.77 16.20
N HIS A 30 -5.77 -3.15 17.35
CA HIS A 30 -7.08 -3.16 18.00
C HIS A 30 -8.11 -2.42 17.14
N ALA A 31 -9.29 -3.01 16.95
CA ALA A 31 -10.43 -2.30 16.36
C ALA A 31 -10.78 -1.09 17.24
N GLN A 32 -10.91 0.11 16.65
CA GLN A 32 -11.18 1.34 17.39
C GLN A 32 -12.54 1.37 18.10
N ASP A 33 -13.46 0.47 17.75
CA ASP A 33 -14.85 0.42 18.25
C ASP A 33 -15.14 -0.78 19.16
N CYS A 34 -14.25 -1.10 20.09
CA CYS A 34 -14.54 -2.20 21.01
C CYS A 34 -14.27 -1.83 22.48
N GLU A 35 -15.31 -1.30 23.13
CA GLU A 35 -15.38 -1.09 24.58
C GLU A 35 -15.36 -2.41 25.38
N ALA A 36 -15.29 -3.58 24.73
CA ALA A 36 -15.25 -4.89 25.38
C ALA A 36 -14.39 -5.90 24.59
N CYS A 37 -13.07 -5.75 24.59
CA CYS A 37 -12.20 -6.61 23.78
C CYS A 37 -11.01 -7.20 24.57
N GLU A 38 -11.29 -8.15 25.45
CA GLU A 38 -10.29 -9.12 25.96
C GLU A 38 -10.18 -10.39 25.08
N SER A 39 -10.91 -10.48 23.96
CA SER A 39 -10.82 -11.63 23.05
C SER A 39 -9.84 -11.38 21.89
N ASP A 40 -9.08 -12.40 21.51
CA ASP A 40 -8.17 -12.35 20.35
C ASP A 40 -8.88 -12.09 19.00
N SER A 41 -10.21 -12.14 18.96
CA SER A 41 -11.07 -11.76 17.84
C SER A 41 -11.17 -10.24 17.61
N ALA A 42 -10.65 -9.41 18.53
CA ALA A 42 -10.69 -7.95 18.47
C ALA A 42 -9.66 -7.30 17.53
N LYS A 43 -8.73 -8.10 17.00
CA LYS A 43 -7.54 -7.62 16.33
C LYS A 43 -7.69 -7.72 14.82
N ILE A 44 -7.51 -6.59 14.14
CA ILE A 44 -7.59 -6.48 12.69
C ILE A 44 -6.19 -6.60 12.10
N ASP A 45 -6.06 -7.43 11.06
CA ASP A 45 -4.88 -7.53 10.24
C ASP A 45 -4.59 -6.19 9.55
N THR A 46 -3.43 -5.60 9.86
CA THR A 46 -3.06 -4.25 9.43
C THR A 46 -1.71 -4.27 8.73
N PHE A 47 -1.69 -3.79 7.49
CA PHE A 47 -0.46 -3.52 6.75
C PHE A 47 -0.12 -2.04 6.85
N HIS A 48 1.08 -1.72 7.32
CA HIS A 48 1.61 -0.37 7.31
C HIS A 48 2.58 -0.24 6.13
N ARG A 49 2.49 0.89 5.42
CA ARG A 49 3.35 1.15 4.26
C ARG A 49 3.95 2.55 4.35
N ALA A 50 5.26 2.62 4.25
CA ALA A 50 6.00 3.87 4.12
C ALA A 50 6.61 3.97 2.72
N ILE A 51 6.49 5.13 2.08
CA ILE A 51 6.96 5.35 0.72
C ILE A 51 7.90 6.55 0.70
N LYS A 52 9.09 6.36 0.12
CA LYS A 52 10.07 7.41 -0.13
C LYS A 52 10.18 7.65 -1.63
N PHE A 53 10.14 8.93 -2.02
CA PHE A 53 10.32 9.37 -3.40
C PHE A 53 11.61 10.19 -3.53
N GLU A 54 12.49 9.78 -4.42
CA GLU A 54 13.72 10.50 -4.79
C GLU A 54 13.57 11.10 -6.19
N GLY A 55 14.06 12.32 -6.36
CA GLY A 55 13.89 13.15 -7.55
C GLY A 55 13.17 14.48 -7.29
N THR A 56 13.20 15.36 -8.29
CA THR A 56 12.74 16.76 -8.23
C THR A 56 11.23 16.89 -8.43
N LEU A 57 10.47 16.16 -7.62
CA LEU A 57 9.01 16.21 -7.64
C LEU A 57 8.46 17.39 -6.84
N ASP A 58 7.56 18.15 -7.45
CA ASP A 58 6.80 19.19 -6.76
C ASP A 58 5.77 18.60 -5.78
N VAL A 59 5.18 19.45 -4.94
CA VAL A 59 4.21 19.04 -3.91
C VAL A 59 2.96 18.38 -4.52
N LYS A 60 2.48 18.87 -5.66
CA LYS A 60 1.30 18.32 -6.35
C LYS A 60 1.61 16.94 -6.95
N GLN A 61 2.79 16.78 -7.51
CA GLN A 61 3.29 15.52 -8.04
C GLN A 61 3.42 14.49 -6.90
N ARG A 62 4.05 14.85 -5.78
CA ARG A 62 4.17 13.96 -4.59
C ARG A 62 2.80 13.56 -4.04
N ALA A 63 1.88 14.51 -3.87
CA ALA A 63 0.51 14.23 -3.43
C ALA A 63 -0.21 13.28 -4.40
N ARG A 64 -0.05 13.48 -5.70
CA ARG A 64 -0.64 12.60 -6.71
C ARG A 64 0.00 11.21 -6.71
N MET A 65 1.31 11.10 -6.51
CA MET A 65 2.00 9.81 -6.40
C MET A 65 1.44 8.98 -5.24
N LEU A 66 1.19 9.60 -4.07
CA LEU A 66 0.54 8.92 -2.95
C LEU A 66 -0.85 8.39 -3.34
N GLN A 67 -1.69 9.19 -4.00
CA GLN A 67 -3.01 8.74 -4.48
C GLN A 67 -2.92 7.57 -5.49
N ILE A 68 -1.84 7.49 -6.26
CA ILE A 68 -1.61 6.39 -7.21
C ILE A 68 -1.09 5.15 -6.48
N ALA A 69 -0.33 5.31 -5.40
CA ALA A 69 0.19 4.19 -4.60
C ALA A 69 -0.95 3.34 -4.00
N ASP A 70 -2.06 3.99 -3.62
CA ASP A 70 -3.26 3.33 -3.10
C ASP A 70 -4.13 2.71 -4.22
N LYS A 71 -3.76 2.89 -5.48
CA LYS A 71 -4.41 2.22 -6.62
C LYS A 71 -3.67 0.98 -7.10
N CYS A 72 -2.65 0.50 -6.36
CA CYS A 72 -2.00 -0.75 -6.72
C CYS A 72 -3.04 -1.90 -6.79
N PRO A 73 -3.00 -2.75 -7.84
CA PRO A 73 -3.92 -3.89 -8.00
C PRO A 73 -3.98 -4.81 -6.79
N VAL A 74 -2.84 -5.14 -6.18
CA VAL A 74 -2.76 -5.99 -4.97
C VAL A 74 -3.40 -5.34 -3.75
N HIS A 75 -3.24 -4.02 -3.57
CA HIS A 75 -3.93 -3.31 -2.49
C HIS A 75 -5.46 -3.39 -2.67
N ARG A 76 -5.95 -3.26 -3.91
CA ARG A 76 -7.38 -3.47 -4.21
C ARG A 76 -7.83 -4.90 -3.92
N THR A 77 -7.01 -5.90 -4.24
CA THR A 77 -7.31 -7.31 -3.93
C THR A 77 -7.47 -7.51 -2.43
N LEU A 78 -6.56 -6.96 -1.60
CA LEU A 78 -6.60 -7.10 -0.14
C LEU A 78 -7.82 -6.44 0.55
N HIS A 79 -8.55 -5.57 -0.15
CA HIS A 79 -9.77 -4.93 0.35
C HIS A 79 -11.07 -5.57 -0.16
N ASN A 80 -10.98 -6.63 -0.98
CA ASN A 80 -12.11 -7.41 -1.46
C ASN A 80 -12.07 -8.83 -0.85
N GLU A 81 -13.11 -9.64 -1.06
CA GLU A 81 -13.02 -11.08 -0.76
C GLU A 81 -11.91 -11.72 -1.61
N VAL A 82 -10.90 -12.31 -0.95
CA VAL A 82 -9.75 -12.96 -1.60
C VAL A 82 -9.82 -14.46 -1.38
N GLN A 83 -9.74 -15.22 -2.47
CA GLN A 83 -9.53 -16.67 -2.44
C GLN A 83 -8.12 -17.00 -2.91
N VAL A 84 -7.35 -17.73 -2.10
CA VAL A 84 -6.04 -18.26 -2.47
C VAL A 84 -6.14 -19.77 -2.58
N VAL A 85 -5.87 -20.31 -3.77
CA VAL A 85 -5.85 -21.76 -4.03
C VAL A 85 -4.41 -22.19 -4.26
N THR A 86 -3.90 -23.11 -3.46
CA THR A 86 -2.55 -23.67 -3.57
C THR A 86 -2.64 -25.12 -4.02
N LYS A 87 -1.78 -25.52 -4.96
CA LYS A 87 -1.67 -26.91 -5.41
C LYS A 87 -0.20 -27.30 -5.54
N GLU A 88 0.12 -28.53 -5.13
CA GLU A 88 1.40 -29.19 -5.37
C GLU A 88 1.46 -29.72 -6.81
N LEU A 89 2.66 -29.69 -7.42
CA LEU A 89 2.90 -30.13 -8.80
C LEU A 89 3.11 -31.64 -8.89
#